data_AF-A0A9D4T2T2-F1
#
_entry.id   AF-A0A9D4T2T2-F1
#
_cell.length_a   1.000
_cell.length_b   1.000
_cell.length_c   1.000
_cell.angle_alpha   90.00
_cell.angle_beta   90.00
_cell.angle_gamma   90.00
#
_symmetry.space_group_name_H-M   'P 1'
#
loop_
_entity.id
_entity.type
_entity.pdbx_description
1 polymer ?
#
loop_
_entity_poly.entity_id
_entity_poly.type
_entity_poly.pdbx_seq_one_letter_code
_entity_poly.pdbx_strand_id
1 'polypeptide(L)'
;MFGFLRRTAGCDDALDVRSTICGLEKMLKTGIIAASSGSNVQSSATFTSTQLLPIQQVRCMSTPTAAHLILNTAAMRLREHLLSNKPILSSPDIASLAMIGGLIVRAVSERTACAECIAILQAPNSSAPNHGLITHQDRGGLYYPTQELVKVLVGLRRFADCVLSQRRSVKKPLEVCVQRSVQELMSLPVLSCGITDSDHRKALLELIARKLIKPLFSNYAQGKADTNATVKFLEKKPLSRKILKL
;
A
#
# COMPACT_ATOMS: atom_id res chain seq x y z
N MET A 1 28.68 -1.69 7.43
CA MET A 1 29.35 -0.70 8.31
C MET A 1 28.54 0.59 8.47
N PHE A 2 28.37 1.42 7.42
CA PHE A 2 27.71 2.74 7.54
C PHE A 2 26.29 2.71 8.10
N GLY A 3 25.44 1.76 7.69
CA GLY A 3 24.11 1.61 8.27
C GLY A 3 24.09 1.19 9.75
N PHE A 4 25.17 0.57 10.25
CA PHE A 4 25.31 0.30 11.68
C PHE A 4 25.73 1.56 12.44
N LEU A 5 26.71 2.31 11.93
CA LEU A 5 27.13 3.59 12.50
C LEU A 5 25.96 4.57 12.66
N ARG A 6 25.10 4.68 11.63
CA ARG A 6 23.87 5.48 11.69
C ARG A 6 22.94 5.01 12.79
N ARG A 7 22.70 3.69 12.90
CA ARG A 7 21.82 3.11 13.93
C ARG A 7 22.36 3.33 15.35
N THR A 8 23.68 3.22 15.55
CA THR A 8 24.31 3.47 16.86
C THR A 8 24.28 4.93 17.28
N ALA A 9 24.16 5.85 16.32
CA ALA A 9 24.03 7.29 16.55
C ALA A 9 22.58 7.78 16.46
N GLY A 10 21.59 6.92 16.77
CA GLY A 10 20.17 7.33 16.81
C GLY A 10 19.49 7.42 15.44
N CYS A 11 20.00 6.70 14.43
CA CYS A 11 19.53 6.74 13.04
C CYS A 11 19.68 8.11 12.36
N ASP A 12 20.75 8.84 12.66
CA ASP A 12 21.07 10.07 11.93
C ASP A 12 21.73 9.77 10.58
N ASP A 13 21.24 10.39 9.51
CA ASP A 13 21.76 10.17 8.16
C ASP A 13 23.01 11.01 7.87
N ALA A 14 23.24 12.06 8.65
CA ALA A 14 24.48 12.83 8.70
C ALA A 14 25.18 12.57 10.04
N LEU A 15 26.36 11.95 9.99
CA LEU A 15 27.17 11.69 11.17
C LEU A 15 28.27 12.75 11.26
N ASP A 16 28.43 13.37 12.42
CA ASP A 16 29.62 14.17 12.69
C ASP A 16 30.84 13.26 12.91
N VAL A 17 32.03 13.83 12.78
CA VAL A 17 33.29 13.07 12.87
C VAL A 17 33.42 12.39 14.23
N ARG A 18 32.96 13.04 15.32
CA ARG A 18 33.03 12.48 16.68
C ARG A 18 32.11 11.28 16.87
N SER A 19 30.86 11.35 16.39
CA SER A 19 29.94 10.20 16.47
C SER A 19 30.41 9.05 15.57
N THR A 20 31.04 9.35 14.43
CA THR A 20 31.62 8.35 13.55
C THR A 20 32.78 7.61 14.24
N ILE A 21 33.71 8.34 14.86
CA ILE A 21 34.84 7.75 15.60
C ILE A 21 34.34 6.91 16.78
N CYS A 22 33.41 7.45 17.60
CA CYS A 22 32.85 6.72 18.73
C CYS A 22 32.11 5.45 18.29
N GLY A 23 31.37 5.51 17.18
CA GLY A 23 30.70 4.36 16.59
C GLY A 23 31.70 3.30 16.10
N LEU A 24 32.77 3.71 15.41
CA LEU A 24 33.83 2.80 14.95
C LEU A 24 34.55 2.14 16.13
N GLU A 25 34.90 2.92 17.16
CA GLU A 25 35.50 2.37 18.38
C GLU A 25 34.59 1.35 19.06
N LYS A 26 33.29 1.65 19.19
CA LYS A 26 32.33 0.70 19.74
C LYS A 26 32.25 -0.57 18.89
N MET A 27 32.25 -0.44 17.57
CA MET A 27 32.22 -1.59 16.65
C MET A 27 33.45 -2.49 16.78
N LEU A 28 34.63 -1.89 16.95
CA LEU A 28 35.89 -2.61 17.16
C LEU A 28 35.96 -3.26 18.55
N LYS A 29 35.57 -2.53 19.60
CA LYS A 29 35.57 -3.01 20.99
C LYS A 29 34.55 -4.11 21.26
N THR A 30 33.44 -4.13 20.52
CA THR A 30 32.37 -5.15 20.67
C THR A 30 32.49 -6.32 19.68
N GLY A 31 33.47 -6.30 18.78
CA GLY A 31 33.71 -7.39 17.83
C GLY A 31 32.60 -7.59 16.78
N ILE A 32 31.70 -6.61 16.59
CA ILE A 32 30.54 -6.71 15.68
C ILE A 32 30.99 -6.78 14.21
N ILE A 33 32.19 -6.30 13.89
CA ILE A 33 32.85 -6.50 12.60
C ILE A 33 34.21 -7.12 12.84
N ALA A 34 34.42 -8.33 12.30
CA ALA A 34 35.72 -8.96 12.21
C ALA A 34 36.47 -8.49 10.94
N ALA A 35 37.80 -8.52 10.99
CA ALA A 35 38.62 -8.27 9.81
C ALA A 35 38.27 -9.28 8.70
N SER A 36 38.28 -8.81 7.45
CA SER A 36 38.15 -9.70 6.28
C SER A 36 39.31 -10.70 6.25
N SER A 37 39.07 -11.90 5.73
CA SER A 37 40.10 -12.94 5.55
C SER A 37 41.29 -12.52 4.68
N GLY A 38 41.18 -11.42 3.92
CA GLY A 38 42.28 -10.81 3.16
C GLY A 38 42.99 -9.64 3.86
N SER A 39 42.70 -9.37 5.14
CA SER A 39 43.30 -8.28 5.90
C SER A 39 44.69 -8.65 6.40
N ASN A 40 45.64 -7.72 6.32
CA ASN A 40 47.00 -7.84 6.87
C ASN A 40 47.07 -7.69 8.41
N VAL A 41 45.93 -7.83 9.10
CA VAL A 41 45.80 -7.67 10.56
C VAL A 41 45.32 -9.02 11.12
N GLN A 42 46.06 -9.59 12.07
CA GLN A 42 45.70 -10.87 12.70
C GLN A 42 44.31 -10.78 13.36
N SER A 43 43.36 -11.59 12.89
CA SER A 43 42.05 -11.72 13.51
C SER A 43 42.06 -12.88 14.52
N SER A 44 42.04 -12.56 15.82
CA SER A 44 41.81 -13.57 16.85
C SER A 44 40.30 -13.74 17.05
N ALA A 45 39.75 -14.88 16.63
CA ALA A 45 38.34 -15.24 16.78
C ALA A 45 37.95 -15.67 18.21
N THR A 46 38.62 -15.15 19.23
CA THR A 46 38.57 -15.66 20.61
C THR A 46 37.97 -14.67 21.59
N PHE A 47 36.95 -13.91 21.17
CA PHE A 47 36.16 -13.09 22.10
C PHE A 47 34.70 -13.54 22.13
N THR A 48 34.42 -14.51 23.00
CA THR A 48 33.08 -14.83 23.48
C THR A 48 32.66 -13.76 24.49
N SER A 49 32.16 -12.62 24.01
CA SER A 49 31.50 -11.65 24.89
C SER A 49 30.18 -12.25 25.38
N THR A 50 30.17 -12.55 26.66
CA THR A 50 29.03 -12.86 27.52
C THR A 50 27.75 -12.12 27.11
N GLN A 51 26.67 -12.91 26.97
CA GLN A 51 25.26 -12.52 27.03
C GLN A 51 24.97 -11.07 26.64
N LEU A 52 24.95 -10.80 25.34
CA LEU A 52 24.08 -9.74 24.84
C LEU A 52 22.65 -10.15 25.24
N LEU A 53 22.09 -9.42 26.21
CA LEU A 53 20.65 -9.39 26.43
C LEU A 53 20.01 -9.37 25.05
N PRO A 54 19.09 -10.29 24.73
CA PRO A 54 18.44 -10.24 23.45
C PRO A 54 17.77 -8.87 23.43
N ILE A 55 18.29 -7.98 22.58
CA ILE A 55 17.49 -6.89 22.05
C ILE A 55 16.24 -7.62 21.63
N GLN A 56 15.15 -7.38 22.37
CA GLN A 56 13.83 -7.71 21.89
C GLN A 56 13.75 -6.96 20.57
N GLN A 57 14.17 -7.62 19.49
CA GLN A 57 13.41 -7.59 18.29
C GLN A 57 12.00 -7.74 18.80
N VAL A 58 11.25 -6.65 18.79
CA VAL A 58 9.81 -6.72 18.74
C VAL A 58 9.56 -7.49 17.44
N ARG A 59 9.75 -8.81 17.49
CA ARG A 59 9.07 -9.78 16.66
C ARG A 59 7.63 -9.57 17.08
N CYS A 60 7.00 -8.59 16.46
CA CYS A 60 5.56 -8.65 16.30
C CYS A 60 5.34 -9.96 15.55
N MET A 61 5.08 -11.02 16.31
CA MET A 61 4.48 -12.22 15.79
C MET A 61 3.08 -11.81 15.34
N SER A 62 2.97 -11.25 14.13
CA SER A 62 1.73 -11.37 13.40
C SER A 62 1.58 -12.86 13.15
N THR A 63 0.78 -13.51 13.99
CA THR A 63 0.38 -14.88 13.74
C THR A 63 -0.20 -14.93 12.32
N PRO A 64 0.14 -15.94 11.50
CA PRO A 64 -0.43 -16.11 10.15
C PRO A 64 -1.96 -15.98 10.15
N THR A 65 -2.57 -16.38 11.28
CA THR A 65 -3.98 -16.27 11.61
C THR A 65 -4.54 -14.84 11.53
N ALA A 66 -3.82 -13.83 12.03
CA ALA A 66 -4.32 -12.45 12.07
C ALA A 66 -4.42 -11.83 10.67
N ALA A 67 -3.38 -12.00 9.85
CA ALA A 67 -3.37 -11.53 8.46
C ALA A 67 -4.49 -12.15 7.63
N HIS A 68 -4.68 -13.46 7.79
CA HIS A 68 -5.73 -14.22 7.12
C HIS A 68 -7.13 -13.78 7.57
N LEU A 69 -7.34 -13.55 8.87
CA LEU A 69 -8.61 -13.07 9.42
C LEU A 69 -8.99 -11.70 8.85
N ILE A 70 -8.03 -10.77 8.75
CA ILE A 70 -8.27 -9.43 8.20
C ILE A 70 -8.66 -9.51 6.73
N LEU A 71 -7.92 -10.29 5.94
CA LEU A 71 -8.19 -10.47 4.52
C LEU A 71 -9.57 -11.10 4.30
N ASN A 72 -9.95 -12.07 5.12
CA ASN A 72 -11.28 -12.68 5.04
C ASN A 72 -12.38 -11.72 5.47
N THR A 73 -12.16 -10.95 6.52
CA THR A 73 -13.14 -9.93 6.96
C THR A 73 -13.33 -8.87 5.88
N ALA A 74 -12.23 -8.39 5.27
CA ALA A 74 -12.28 -7.44 4.18
C ALA A 74 -12.99 -8.03 2.94
N ALA A 75 -12.69 -9.29 2.60
CA ALA A 75 -13.34 -10.03 1.51
C ALA A 75 -14.86 -10.18 1.73
N MET A 76 -15.28 -10.54 2.95
CA MET A 76 -16.71 -10.62 3.28
C MET A 76 -17.41 -9.26 3.13
N ARG A 77 -16.78 -8.17 3.58
CA ARG A 77 -17.33 -6.82 3.41
C ARG A 77 -17.42 -6.39 1.95
N LEU A 78 -16.42 -6.77 1.13
CA LEU A 78 -16.47 -6.57 -0.32
C LEU A 78 -17.67 -7.30 -0.91
N ARG A 79 -17.84 -8.58 -0.60
CA ARG A 79 -18.95 -9.40 -1.06
C ARG A 79 -20.31 -8.83 -0.64
N GLU A 80 -20.46 -8.52 0.64
CA GLU A 80 -21.68 -7.93 1.20
C GLU A 80 -22.04 -6.62 0.49
N HIS A 81 -21.06 -5.75 0.24
CA HIS A 81 -21.28 -4.49 -0.45
C HIS A 81 -21.78 -4.71 -1.89
N LEU A 82 -21.20 -5.65 -2.62
CA LEU A 82 -21.56 -5.92 -4.01
C LEU A 82 -22.91 -6.60 -4.16
N LEU A 83 -23.29 -7.46 -3.20
CA LEU A 83 -24.61 -8.09 -3.14
C LEU A 83 -25.70 -7.15 -2.59
N SER A 84 -25.33 -6.07 -1.91
CA SER A 84 -26.30 -5.12 -1.38
C SER A 84 -26.99 -4.34 -2.50
N ASN A 85 -28.33 -4.30 -2.47
CA ASN A 85 -29.15 -3.48 -3.38
C ASN A 85 -29.26 -2.02 -2.93
N LYS A 86 -28.46 -1.58 -1.96
CA LYS A 86 -28.48 -0.19 -1.49
C LYS A 86 -28.04 0.76 -2.62
N PRO A 87 -28.82 1.80 -2.95
CA PRO A 87 -28.42 2.78 -3.95
C PRO A 87 -27.15 3.50 -3.51
N ILE A 88 -26.25 3.75 -4.46
CA ILE A 88 -25.05 4.54 -4.21
C ILE A 88 -25.46 6.01 -4.19
N LEU A 89 -25.53 6.58 -2.98
CA LEU A 89 -25.78 8.01 -2.80
C LEU A 89 -24.61 8.82 -3.34
N SER A 90 -24.92 9.92 -4.01
CA SER A 90 -23.92 10.82 -4.56
C SER A 90 -23.17 11.54 -3.44
N SER A 91 -21.85 11.46 -3.50
CA SER A 91 -20.94 12.17 -2.61
C SER A 91 -19.65 12.52 -3.35
N PRO A 92 -18.86 13.50 -2.86
CA PRO A 92 -17.57 13.85 -3.46
C PRO A 92 -16.62 12.65 -3.59
N ASP A 93 -16.66 11.73 -2.62
CA ASP A 93 -15.89 10.49 -2.64
C ASP A 93 -16.31 9.58 -3.79
N ILE A 94 -17.61 9.43 -4.02
CA ILE A 94 -18.14 8.62 -5.12
C ILE A 94 -17.82 9.27 -6.47
N ALA A 95 -17.95 10.60 -6.58
CA ALA A 95 -17.59 11.31 -7.80
C ALA A 95 -16.10 11.19 -8.12
N SER A 96 -15.25 11.21 -7.08
CA SER A 96 -13.80 10.98 -7.24
C SER A 96 -13.50 9.57 -7.71
N LEU A 97 -14.20 8.56 -7.16
CA LEU A 97 -14.08 7.18 -7.61
C LEU A 97 -14.61 6.98 -9.04
N ALA A 98 -15.67 7.69 -9.45
CA ALA A 98 -16.14 7.67 -10.82
C ALA A 98 -15.09 8.28 -11.78
N MET A 99 -14.45 9.38 -11.40
CA MET A 99 -13.35 9.96 -12.17
C MET A 99 -12.17 8.97 -12.32
N ILE A 100 -11.79 8.29 -11.24
CA ILE A 100 -10.79 7.20 -11.29
C ILE A 100 -11.30 6.04 -12.16
N GLY A 101 -12.59 5.73 -12.10
CA GLY A 101 -13.25 4.74 -12.94
C GLY A 101 -13.06 5.04 -14.42
N GLY A 102 -13.25 6.29 -14.85
CA GLY A 102 -12.97 6.72 -16.22
C GLY A 102 -11.52 6.47 -16.65
N LEU A 103 -10.54 6.73 -15.77
CA LEU A 103 -9.13 6.41 -16.03
C LEU A 103 -8.89 4.90 -16.13
N ILE A 104 -9.60 4.09 -15.34
CA ILE A 104 -9.55 2.63 -15.41
C ILE A 104 -10.15 2.14 -16.72
N VAL A 105 -11.31 2.66 -17.16
CA VAL A 105 -11.92 2.33 -18.46
C VAL A 105 -10.92 2.58 -19.58
N ARG A 106 -10.27 3.75 -19.57
CA ARG A 106 -9.21 4.06 -20.55
C ARG A 106 -8.05 3.06 -20.50
N ALA A 107 -7.57 2.73 -19.30
CA ALA A 107 -6.48 1.77 -19.15
C ALA A 107 -6.86 0.34 -19.59
N VAL A 108 -8.14 -0.01 -19.48
CA VAL A 108 -8.70 -1.27 -19.99
C VAL A 108 -8.78 -1.20 -21.51
N SER A 109 -9.35 -0.15 -22.11
CA SER A 109 -9.46 -0.02 -23.57
C SER A 109 -8.11 -0.03 -24.28
N GLU A 110 -7.05 0.47 -23.63
CA GLU A 110 -5.68 0.43 -24.16
C GLU A 110 -5.03 -0.97 -24.08
N ARG A 111 -5.54 -1.87 -23.24
CA ARG A 111 -4.90 -3.18 -22.93
C ARG A 111 -5.73 -4.40 -23.34
N THR A 112 -7.04 -4.25 -23.46
CA THR A 112 -7.97 -5.33 -23.81
C THR A 112 -8.63 -5.05 -25.14
N ALA A 113 -8.56 -5.99 -26.07
CA ALA A 113 -9.22 -5.89 -27.38
C ALA A 113 -10.72 -6.26 -27.35
N CYS A 114 -11.24 -6.77 -26.23
CA CYS A 114 -12.64 -7.19 -26.14
C CYS A 114 -13.58 -5.98 -26.01
N ALA A 115 -14.36 -5.73 -27.06
CA ALA A 115 -15.33 -4.64 -27.11
C ALA A 115 -16.42 -4.77 -26.02
N GLU A 116 -16.85 -5.99 -25.70
CA GLU A 116 -17.86 -6.23 -24.67
C GLU A 116 -17.34 -5.88 -23.27
N CYS A 117 -16.08 -6.22 -22.96
CA CYS A 117 -15.44 -5.79 -21.72
C CYS A 117 -15.35 -4.27 -21.59
N ILE A 118 -15.16 -3.55 -22.69
CA ILE A 118 -15.16 -2.09 -22.68
C ILE A 118 -16.59 -1.58 -22.47
N ALA A 119 -17.57 -2.17 -23.16
CA ALA A 119 -18.98 -1.78 -23.09
C ALA A 119 -19.59 -1.97 -21.69
N ILE A 120 -19.26 -3.04 -20.96
CA ILE A 120 -19.75 -3.24 -19.58
C ILE A 120 -19.17 -2.21 -18.59
N LEU A 121 -18.02 -1.61 -18.92
CA LEU A 121 -17.34 -0.64 -18.05
C LEU A 121 -17.68 0.80 -18.40
N GLN A 122 -18.03 1.08 -19.66
CA GLN A 122 -18.28 2.42 -20.17
C GLN A 122 -19.78 2.73 -20.24
N ALA A 123 -20.19 3.80 -19.57
CA ALA A 123 -21.51 4.40 -19.74
C ALA A 123 -21.50 5.45 -20.86
N PRO A 124 -22.66 5.75 -21.47
CA PRO A 124 -22.79 6.93 -22.31
C PRO A 124 -22.55 8.20 -21.48
N ASN A 125 -22.12 9.26 -22.16
CA ASN A 125 -21.95 10.59 -21.57
C ASN A 125 -23.28 11.01 -20.93
N SER A 126 -23.28 11.12 -19.60
CA SER A 126 -24.49 11.37 -18.83
C SER A 126 -24.22 12.41 -17.74
N SER A 127 -25.22 13.25 -17.48
CA SER A 127 -25.22 14.23 -16.39
C SER A 127 -25.55 13.60 -15.04
N ALA A 128 -25.21 12.32 -14.84
CA ALA A 128 -25.44 11.65 -13.56
C ALA A 128 -24.66 12.40 -12.47
N PRO A 129 -25.21 12.59 -11.25
CA PRO A 129 -24.54 13.40 -10.22
C PRO A 129 -23.15 12.86 -9.84
N ASN A 130 -22.95 11.54 -9.93
CA ASN A 130 -21.65 10.89 -9.67
C ASN A 130 -20.61 11.20 -10.77
N HIS A 131 -21.03 11.68 -11.94
CA HIS A 131 -20.14 12.06 -13.04
C HIS A 131 -19.77 13.54 -13.02
N GLY A 132 -20.26 14.33 -12.05
CA GLY A 132 -20.04 15.78 -12.00
C GLY A 132 -18.58 16.20 -12.16
N LEU A 133 -17.65 15.50 -11.48
CA LEU A 133 -16.21 15.80 -11.61
C LEU A 133 -15.66 15.54 -13.01
N ILE A 134 -16.15 14.49 -13.67
CA ILE A 134 -15.76 14.16 -15.04
C ILE A 134 -16.32 15.23 -15.97
N THR A 135 -17.62 15.53 -15.89
CA THR A 135 -18.29 16.49 -16.78
C THR A 135 -17.69 17.89 -16.70
N HIS A 136 -17.20 18.32 -15.53
CA HIS A 136 -16.59 19.64 -15.37
C HIS A 136 -15.14 19.73 -15.90
N GLN A 137 -14.46 18.60 -16.06
CA GLN A 137 -13.07 18.55 -16.54
C GLN A 137 -12.95 18.03 -17.97
N ASP A 138 -13.99 17.35 -18.46
CA ASP A 138 -13.98 16.71 -19.76
C ASP A 138 -13.93 17.74 -20.89
N ARG A 139 -13.03 17.49 -21.84
CA ARG A 139 -12.87 18.25 -23.08
C ARG A 139 -13.10 17.36 -24.31
N GLY A 140 -13.88 16.28 -24.15
CA GLY A 140 -14.20 15.30 -25.19
C GLY A 140 -13.27 14.09 -25.24
N GLY A 141 -12.58 13.76 -24.14
CA GLY A 141 -11.57 12.70 -24.11
C GLY A 141 -11.58 11.85 -22.84
N LEU A 142 -12.48 12.12 -21.89
CA LEU A 142 -12.65 11.32 -20.68
C LEU A 142 -13.71 10.23 -20.89
N TYR A 143 -13.50 9.10 -20.23
CA TYR A 143 -14.45 8.00 -20.21
C TYR A 143 -15.37 8.13 -18.99
N TYR A 144 -16.64 7.77 -19.17
CA TYR A 144 -17.64 7.73 -18.11
C TYR A 144 -17.84 6.27 -17.68
N PRO A 145 -17.61 5.91 -16.41
CA PRO A 145 -17.79 4.53 -15.96
C PRO A 145 -19.27 4.16 -15.79
N THR A 146 -19.61 2.89 -15.90
CA THR A 146 -20.92 2.37 -15.50
C THR A 146 -21.11 2.42 -13.98
N GLN A 147 -22.37 2.47 -13.53
CA GLN A 147 -22.69 2.42 -12.09
C GLN A 147 -22.19 1.12 -11.45
N GLU A 148 -22.21 0.02 -12.18
CA GLU A 148 -21.68 -1.27 -11.73
C GLU A 148 -20.18 -1.19 -11.46
N LEU A 149 -19.41 -0.61 -12.39
CA LEU A 149 -17.99 -0.37 -12.18
C LEU A 149 -17.76 0.51 -10.94
N VAL A 150 -18.49 1.62 -10.80
CA VAL A 150 -18.37 2.48 -9.61
C VAL A 150 -18.65 1.71 -8.32
N LYS A 151 -19.67 0.84 -8.29
CA LYS A 151 -19.97 -0.04 -7.15
C LYS A 151 -18.79 -0.96 -6.82
N VAL A 152 -18.17 -1.57 -7.84
CA VAL A 152 -16.97 -2.39 -7.69
C VAL A 152 -15.81 -1.58 -7.11
N LEU A 153 -15.57 -0.36 -7.58
CA LEU A 153 -14.50 0.50 -7.08
C LEU A 153 -14.72 0.93 -5.63
N VAL A 154 -15.97 1.21 -5.23
CA VAL A 154 -16.32 1.51 -3.82
C VAL A 154 -16.02 0.30 -2.93
N GLY A 155 -16.44 -0.89 -3.36
CA GLY A 155 -16.15 -2.13 -2.66
C GLY A 155 -14.65 -2.37 -2.50
N LEU A 156 -13.89 -2.23 -3.58
CA LEU A 156 -12.44 -2.41 -3.58
C LEU A 156 -11.70 -1.36 -2.73
N ARG A 157 -12.16 -0.10 -2.72
CA ARG A 157 -11.63 0.93 -1.81
C ARG A 157 -11.86 0.53 -0.36
N ARG A 158 -13.07 0.14 0.02
CA ARG A 158 -13.40 -0.30 1.39
C ARG A 158 -12.60 -1.54 1.80
N PHE A 159 -12.40 -2.47 0.87
CA PHE A 159 -11.53 -3.63 1.05
C PHE A 159 -10.09 -3.19 1.37
N ALA A 160 -9.53 -2.29 0.56
CA ALA A 160 -8.20 -1.75 0.76
C ALA A 160 -8.06 -1.02 2.11
N ASP A 161 -9.04 -0.19 2.48
CA ASP A 161 -9.05 0.54 3.76
C ASP A 161 -9.04 -0.43 4.96
N CYS A 162 -9.82 -1.52 4.89
CA CYS A 162 -9.82 -2.56 5.91
C CYS A 162 -8.43 -3.19 6.07
N VAL A 163 -7.76 -3.53 4.97
CA VAL A 163 -6.41 -4.14 5.04
C VAL A 163 -5.36 -3.14 5.52
N LEU A 164 -5.42 -1.88 5.05
CA LEU A 164 -4.47 -0.83 5.43
C LEU A 164 -4.55 -0.46 6.91
N SER A 165 -5.72 -0.60 7.54
CA SER A 165 -5.90 -0.40 8.98
C SER A 165 -4.99 -1.32 9.82
N GLN A 166 -4.65 -2.51 9.31
CA GLN A 166 -3.84 -3.52 10.00
C GLN A 166 -2.62 -3.96 9.17
N ARG A 167 -2.03 -3.05 8.39
CA ARG A 167 -0.95 -3.27 7.41
C ARG A 167 0.28 -4.07 7.86
N ARG A 168 0.58 -4.13 9.16
CA ARG A 168 1.80 -4.78 9.69
C ARG A 168 1.77 -6.30 9.57
N SER A 169 0.60 -6.90 9.39
CA SER A 169 0.42 -8.35 9.37
C SER A 169 0.57 -8.97 7.97
N VAL A 170 0.51 -8.19 6.90
CA VAL A 170 0.43 -8.71 5.52
C VAL A 170 1.77 -8.55 4.80
N LYS A 171 2.40 -9.68 4.43
CA LYS A 171 3.57 -9.70 3.53
C LYS A 171 3.12 -9.48 2.08
N LYS A 172 3.85 -8.66 1.31
CA LYS A 172 3.52 -8.29 -0.08
C LYS A 172 2.06 -7.86 -0.24
N PRO A 173 1.64 -6.80 0.46
CA PRO A 173 0.23 -6.49 0.65
C PRO A 173 -0.51 -6.21 -0.66
N LEU A 174 0.15 -5.60 -1.66
CA LEU A 174 -0.46 -5.37 -2.98
C LEU A 174 -0.88 -6.67 -3.67
N GLU A 175 0.04 -7.62 -3.83
CA GLU A 175 -0.23 -8.86 -4.56
C GLU A 175 -1.31 -9.70 -3.87
N VAL A 176 -1.21 -9.83 -2.54
CA VAL A 176 -2.18 -10.59 -1.75
C VAL A 176 -3.58 -9.94 -1.82
N CYS A 177 -3.65 -8.61 -1.76
CA CYS A 177 -4.91 -7.89 -1.86
C CYS A 177 -5.55 -8.02 -3.24
N VAL A 178 -4.76 -7.85 -4.32
CA VAL A 178 -5.24 -8.02 -5.68
C VAL A 178 -5.77 -9.44 -5.89
N GLN A 179 -4.97 -10.46 -5.57
CA GLN A 179 -5.38 -11.86 -5.70
C GLN A 179 -6.66 -12.17 -4.91
N ARG A 180 -6.73 -11.76 -3.63
CA ARG A 180 -7.90 -12.02 -2.80
C ARG A 180 -9.14 -11.30 -3.33
N SER A 181 -9.00 -10.04 -3.75
CA SER A 181 -10.12 -9.27 -4.30
C SER A 181 -10.65 -9.86 -5.62
N VAL A 182 -9.76 -10.28 -6.53
CA VAL A 182 -10.12 -10.92 -7.79
C VAL A 182 -10.84 -12.25 -7.54
N GLN A 183 -10.37 -13.06 -6.60
CA GLN A 183 -11.03 -14.31 -6.21
C GLN A 183 -12.49 -14.07 -5.77
N GLU A 184 -12.73 -13.05 -4.95
CA GLU A 184 -14.08 -12.70 -4.51
C GLU A 184 -14.94 -12.16 -5.66
N LEU A 185 -14.38 -11.29 -6.52
CA LEU A 185 -15.11 -10.74 -7.67
C LEU A 185 -15.49 -11.82 -8.70
N MET A 186 -14.60 -12.79 -8.96
CA MET A 186 -14.88 -13.93 -9.84
C MET A 186 -16.07 -14.76 -9.36
N SER A 187 -16.26 -14.87 -8.05
CA SER A 187 -17.37 -15.62 -7.43
C SER A 187 -18.73 -14.90 -7.47
N LEU A 188 -18.77 -13.67 -7.97
CA LEU A 188 -19.96 -12.83 -8.06
C LEU A 188 -20.31 -12.59 -9.53
N PRO A 189 -21.58 -12.37 -9.89
CA PRO A 189 -21.98 -12.09 -11.27
C PRO A 189 -21.81 -10.60 -11.62
N VAL A 190 -20.66 -10.00 -11.29
CA VAL A 190 -20.35 -8.59 -11.58
C VAL A 190 -19.36 -8.47 -12.73
N LEU A 191 -19.57 -7.48 -13.60
CA LEU A 191 -18.70 -7.20 -14.75
C LEU A 191 -18.44 -8.47 -15.58
N SER A 192 -19.51 -9.19 -15.89
CA SER A 192 -19.45 -10.43 -16.67
C SER A 192 -19.51 -10.13 -18.16
N CYS A 193 -18.51 -10.57 -18.91
CA CYS A 193 -18.49 -10.56 -20.36
C CYS A 193 -19.08 -11.90 -20.87
N GLY A 194 -19.75 -11.89 -22.03
CA GLY A 194 -20.31 -13.08 -22.68
C GLY A 194 -19.28 -14.07 -23.19
N ILE A 195 -18.00 -13.70 -23.25
CA ILE A 195 -16.90 -14.64 -23.49
C ILE A 195 -16.80 -15.60 -22.30
N THR A 196 -16.97 -16.89 -22.57
CA THR A 196 -17.00 -17.97 -21.55
C THR A 196 -15.65 -18.31 -20.94
N ASP A 197 -14.57 -17.65 -21.37
CA ASP A 197 -13.23 -17.85 -20.82
C ASP A 197 -13.08 -17.21 -19.43
N SER A 198 -12.84 -18.07 -18.43
CA SER A 198 -12.60 -17.65 -17.05
C SER A 198 -11.33 -16.82 -16.90
N ASP A 199 -10.28 -17.14 -17.67
CA ASP A 199 -9.01 -16.42 -17.58
C ASP A 199 -9.12 -15.02 -18.18
N HIS A 200 -9.92 -14.85 -19.24
CA HIS A 200 -10.28 -13.55 -19.79
C HIS A 200 -10.91 -12.62 -18.74
N ARG A 201 -11.95 -13.09 -18.06
CA ARG A 201 -12.63 -12.31 -17.01
C ARG A 201 -11.71 -12.02 -15.83
N LYS A 202 -10.91 -13.01 -15.42
CA LYS A 202 -9.93 -12.86 -14.35
C LYS A 202 -8.88 -11.78 -14.68
N ALA A 203 -8.37 -11.75 -15.92
CA ALA A 203 -7.41 -10.74 -16.36
C ALA A 203 -8.00 -9.33 -16.33
N LEU A 204 -9.27 -9.17 -16.74
CA LEU A 204 -10.00 -7.89 -16.63
C LEU A 204 -10.09 -7.43 -15.17
N LEU A 205 -10.59 -8.30 -14.29
CA LEU A 205 -10.78 -7.98 -12.88
C LEU A 205 -9.44 -7.70 -12.17
N GLU A 206 -8.38 -8.44 -12.52
CA GLU A 206 -7.04 -8.17 -12.02
C GLU A 206 -6.54 -6.79 -12.45
N LEU A 207 -6.75 -6.41 -13.72
CA LEU A 207 -6.36 -5.10 -14.22
C LEU A 207 -7.08 -3.97 -13.45
N ILE A 208 -8.40 -4.10 -13.25
CA ILE A 208 -9.21 -3.14 -12.48
C ILE A 208 -8.71 -3.05 -11.03
N ALA A 209 -8.61 -4.19 -10.34
CA ALA A 209 -8.20 -4.25 -8.95
C ALA A 209 -6.79 -3.69 -8.75
N ARG A 210 -5.83 -4.07 -9.60
CA ARG A 210 -4.45 -3.60 -9.52
C ARG A 210 -4.34 -2.10 -9.81
N LYS A 211 -5.10 -1.57 -10.78
CA LYS A 211 -5.10 -0.15 -11.14
C LYS A 211 -5.69 0.73 -10.03
N LEU A 212 -6.60 0.21 -9.21
CA LEU A 212 -7.13 0.95 -8.06
C LEU A 212 -6.27 0.76 -6.79
N ILE A 213 -5.97 -0.49 -6.41
CA ILE A 213 -5.33 -0.81 -5.13
C ILE A 213 -3.89 -0.27 -5.07
N LYS A 214 -3.14 -0.33 -6.17
CA LYS A 214 -1.74 0.13 -6.18
C LYS A 214 -1.62 1.62 -5.82
N PRO A 215 -2.32 2.57 -6.46
CA PRO A 215 -2.30 3.97 -6.05
C PRO A 215 -2.76 4.19 -4.60
N LEU A 216 -3.79 3.48 -4.13
CA LEU A 216 -4.25 3.60 -2.73
C LEU A 216 -3.12 3.26 -1.74
N PHE A 217 -2.38 2.19 -2.02
CA PHE A 217 -1.29 1.74 -1.15
C PHE A 217 -0.08 2.67 -1.23
N SER A 218 0.27 3.14 -2.43
CA SER A 218 1.32 4.13 -2.64
C SER A 218 1.01 5.43 -1.90
N ASN A 219 -0.20 5.96 -2.04
CA ASN A 219 -0.63 7.20 -1.37
C ASN A 219 -0.65 7.04 0.15
N TYR A 220 -1.13 5.89 0.64
CA TYR A 220 -1.10 5.60 2.07
C TYR A 220 0.33 5.54 2.63
N ALA A 221 1.23 4.85 1.92
CA ALA A 221 2.63 4.73 2.31
C ALA A 221 3.33 6.10 2.31
N GLN A 222 3.08 6.91 1.27
CA GLN A 222 3.59 8.28 1.18
C GLN A 222 3.10 9.14 2.34
N GLY A 223 1.78 9.13 2.62
CA GLY A 223 1.23 9.91 3.74
C GLY A 223 1.83 9.52 5.10
N LYS A 224 2.10 8.23 5.31
CA LYS A 224 2.82 7.78 6.52
C LYS A 224 4.29 8.20 6.53
N ALA A 225 4.97 8.19 5.38
CA ALA A 225 6.34 8.66 5.27
C ALA A 225 6.44 10.17 5.58
N ASP A 226 5.55 10.98 5.01
CA ASP A 226 5.50 12.43 5.22
C ASP A 226 5.19 12.77 6.68
N THR A 227 4.22 12.07 7.29
CA THR A 227 3.92 12.24 8.72
C THR A 227 5.15 11.93 9.57
N ASN A 228 5.85 10.82 9.31
CA ASN A 228 7.05 10.48 10.06
C ASN A 228 8.19 11.47 9.81
N ALA A 229 8.33 12.02 8.61
CA ALA A 229 9.33 13.04 8.30
C ALA A 229 9.09 14.32 9.11
N THR A 230 7.84 14.78 9.21
CA THR A 230 7.50 15.95 10.04
C THR A 230 7.78 15.70 11.53
N VAL A 231 7.44 14.52 12.06
CA VAL A 231 7.74 14.16 13.46
C VAL A 231 9.24 14.14 13.71
N LYS A 232 10.04 13.49 12.84
CA LYS A 232 11.51 13.48 12.95
C LYS A 232 12.09 14.88 12.92
N PHE A 233 11.57 15.76 12.06
CA PHE A 233 11.99 17.15 12.00
C PHE A 233 11.71 17.90 13.31
N LEU A 234 10.54 17.68 13.93
CA LEU A 234 10.19 18.27 15.22
C LEU A 234 11.04 17.70 16.38
N GLU A 235 11.35 16.41 16.36
CA GLU A 235 12.22 15.77 17.37
C GLU A 235 13.64 16.36 17.34
N LYS A 236 14.15 16.68 16.16
CA LYS A 236 15.47 17.32 15.93
C LYS A 236 15.53 18.81 16.31
N LYS A 237 14.43 19.45 16.71
CA LYS A 237 14.49 20.83 17.21
C LYS A 237 15.32 20.90 18.50
N PRO A 238 16.26 21.85 18.64
CA PRO A 238 17.02 22.02 19.87
C PRO A 238 16.07 22.28 21.05
N LEU A 239 16.43 21.79 22.24
CA LEU A 239 15.61 21.89 23.46
C LEU A 239 15.19 23.33 23.76
N SER A 240 16.06 24.32 23.46
CA SER A 240 15.77 25.75 23.59
C SER A 240 14.61 26.26 22.72
N ARG A 241 14.21 25.52 21.69
CA ARG A 241 13.08 25.84 20.79
C ARG A 241 11.86 24.95 21.03
N LYS A 242 11.92 24.02 21.98
CA LYS A 242 10.76 23.22 22.38
C LYS A 242 10.06 23.98 23.51
N ILE A 243 8.92 24.59 23.20
CA ILE A 243 8.11 25.28 24.20
C ILE A 243 7.58 24.23 25.17
N LEU A 244 8.09 24.22 26.41
CA LEU A 244 7.46 23.53 27.53
C LEU A 244 6.16 24.26 27.83
N LYS A 245 5.01 23.59 27.65
CA LYS A 245 3.79 24.05 28.32
C LYS A 245 4.02 23.86 29.82
N LEU A 246 4.15 24.97 30.53
CA LEU A 246 4.03 25.03 31.99
C LEU A 246 2.56 24.85 32.38
#